data_AF-A0A9W9F5Z3-F1
#
_entry.id   AF-A0A9W9F5Z3-F1
#
_cell.length_a   1.000
_cell.length_b   1.000
_cell.length_c   1.000
_cell.angle_alpha   90.00
_cell.angle_beta   90.00
_cell.angle_gamma   90.00
#
_symmetry.space_group_name_H-M   'P 1'
#
loop_
_entity.id
_entity.type
_entity.pdbx_description
1 polymer ?
#
loop_
_entity_poly.entity_id
_entity_poly.type
_entity_poly.pdbx_seq_one_letter_code
_entity_poly.pdbx_strand_id
1 'polypeptide(L)'
;MDKELLEELPTEGEREEIQVPSSDGGIEVTEAQFLPASEWLRRAQSGEIILFPPQFLLLDVVSGFLDEEPRSDASLEVLEKRRAALLDFIHSGSPPWTDKVIAPKLLKMTEDGRSVLALDDSGPELKGSGRRGEPDRVVVLKFKKEGAREVRVAWKKDIMQEDRSNL
;
A
#
# COMPACT_ATOMS: atom_id res chain seq x y z
N MET A 1 -8.20 -10.53 29.71
CA MET A 1 -7.58 -10.59 28.36
C MET A 1 -7.32 -12.05 28.15
N ASP A 2 -8.21 -12.69 27.41
CA ASP A 2 -8.37 -14.13 27.42
C ASP A 2 -7.25 -14.78 26.63
N LYS A 3 -6.44 -15.56 27.34
CA LYS A 3 -5.25 -16.27 26.85
C LYS A 3 -5.59 -17.20 25.68
N GLU A 4 -6.83 -17.67 25.63
CA GLU A 4 -7.39 -18.56 24.61
C GLU A 4 -7.47 -17.90 23.22
N LEU A 5 -7.69 -16.59 23.14
CA LEU A 5 -7.77 -15.87 21.85
C LEU A 5 -6.40 -15.62 21.18
N LEU A 6 -5.31 -15.71 21.94
CA LEU A 6 -3.94 -15.56 21.42
C LEU A 6 -3.39 -16.88 20.88
N GLU A 7 -3.96 -18.02 21.29
CA GLU A 7 -3.58 -19.36 20.81
C GLU A 7 -4.26 -19.72 19.48
N GLU A 8 -5.28 -18.96 19.06
CA GLU A 8 -5.98 -19.11 17.77
C GLU A 8 -5.40 -18.23 16.64
N LEU A 9 -4.36 -17.43 16.92
CA LEU A 9 -3.72 -16.63 15.86
C LEU A 9 -2.69 -17.50 15.13
N PRO A 10 -2.80 -17.65 13.79
CA PRO A 10 -1.82 -18.40 13.02
C PRO A 10 -0.44 -17.78 13.19
N THR A 11 0.56 -18.64 13.37
CA THR A 11 1.95 -18.26 13.47
C THR A 11 2.38 -17.60 12.15
N GLU A 12 3.27 -16.61 12.18
CA GLU A 12 3.67 -15.85 10.99
C GLU A 12 4.12 -16.78 9.84
N GLY A 13 3.37 -16.78 8.72
CA GLY A 13 3.60 -17.65 7.57
C GLY A 13 2.83 -18.98 7.55
N GLU A 14 1.99 -19.26 8.55
CA GLU A 14 1.09 -20.42 8.52
C GLU A 14 -0.04 -20.23 7.50
N ARG A 15 -0.28 -21.29 6.72
CA ARG A 15 -1.31 -21.36 5.69
C ARG A 15 -2.59 -21.84 6.34
N GLU A 16 -3.60 -20.98 6.43
CA GLU A 16 -4.96 -21.42 6.71
C GLU A 16 -5.73 -21.54 5.40
N GLU A 17 -6.15 -22.76 5.05
CA GLU A 17 -7.17 -22.98 4.02
C GLU A 17 -8.54 -22.57 4.59
N ILE A 18 -8.79 -21.26 4.68
CA ILE A 18 -10.10 -20.72 5.02
C ILE A 18 -11.02 -20.93 3.82
N GLN A 19 -12.01 -21.82 3.94
CA GLN A 19 -13.07 -22.03 2.95
C GLN A 19 -13.81 -20.72 2.58
N VAL A 20 -14.45 -20.68 1.41
CA VAL A 20 -14.04 -19.90 0.23
C VAL A 20 -15.00 -18.69 0.15
N PRO A 21 -14.54 -17.44 -0.03
CA PRO A 21 -15.43 -16.33 -0.35
C PRO A 21 -16.10 -16.54 -1.72
N SER A 22 -17.44 -16.52 -1.79
CA SER A 22 -18.20 -16.76 -3.03
C SER A 22 -18.87 -15.49 -3.57
N SER A 23 -18.50 -15.13 -4.80
CA SER A 23 -19.27 -14.35 -5.76
C SER A 23 -18.82 -14.78 -7.17
N ASP A 24 -19.72 -14.68 -8.17
CA ASP A 24 -19.50 -14.96 -9.61
C ASP A 24 -19.03 -16.37 -10.04
N GLY A 25 -19.44 -17.38 -9.27
CA GLY A 25 -19.44 -18.78 -9.74
C GLY A 25 -18.21 -19.59 -9.35
N GLY A 26 -17.51 -19.19 -8.28
CA GLY A 26 -16.43 -19.99 -7.68
C GLY A 26 -15.05 -19.79 -8.35
N ILE A 27 -14.86 -18.68 -9.07
CA ILE A 27 -13.61 -18.39 -9.79
C ILE A 27 -12.66 -17.49 -8.97
N GLU A 28 -13.16 -16.68 -8.02
CA GLU A 28 -12.44 -15.44 -7.68
C GLU A 28 -11.65 -15.36 -6.35
N VAL A 29 -11.56 -16.41 -5.52
CA VAL A 29 -10.57 -16.44 -4.44
C VAL A 29 -10.02 -17.85 -4.27
N THR A 30 -8.77 -18.07 -4.70
CA THR A 30 -8.13 -19.41 -4.68
C THR A 30 -7.47 -19.72 -3.34
N GLU A 31 -7.08 -18.71 -2.55
CA GLU A 31 -6.36 -18.87 -1.28
C GLU A 31 -6.36 -17.55 -0.48
N ALA A 32 -6.36 -17.63 0.86
CA ALA A 32 -6.13 -16.50 1.75
C ALA A 32 -4.86 -16.75 2.58
N GLN A 33 -3.94 -15.77 2.58
CA GLN A 33 -2.72 -15.81 3.40
C GLN A 33 -2.68 -14.56 4.28
N PHE A 34 -2.15 -14.69 5.50
CA PHE A 34 -1.90 -13.56 6.39
C PHE A 34 -0.40 -13.29 6.44
N LEU A 35 0.00 -12.18 5.83
CA LEU A 35 1.40 -11.78 5.72
C LEU A 35 1.56 -10.31 6.07
N PRO A 36 2.74 -9.90 6.57
CA PRO A 36 3.06 -8.49 6.78
C PRO A 36 2.87 -7.66 5.50
N ALA A 37 2.58 -6.37 5.64
CA ALA A 37 2.36 -5.50 4.48
C ALA A 37 3.60 -5.45 3.56
N SER A 38 4.78 -5.39 4.14
CA SER A 38 6.10 -5.46 3.50
C SER A 38 6.30 -6.73 2.67
N GLU A 39 5.74 -7.86 3.10
CA GLU A 39 5.80 -9.12 2.37
C GLU A 39 4.97 -9.04 1.07
N TRP A 40 3.75 -8.52 1.16
CA TRP A 40 2.90 -8.27 -0.01
C TRP A 40 3.53 -7.28 -0.99
N LEU A 41 4.16 -6.21 -0.48
CA LEU A 41 4.90 -5.25 -1.30
C LEU A 41 6.06 -5.93 -2.03
N ARG A 42 6.85 -6.78 -1.34
CA ARG A 42 7.96 -7.50 -1.95
C ARG A 42 7.48 -8.42 -3.07
N ARG A 43 6.41 -9.19 -2.86
CA ARG A 43 5.84 -10.09 -3.88
C ARG A 43 5.31 -9.31 -5.09
N ALA A 44 4.73 -8.13 -4.89
CA ALA A 44 4.31 -7.28 -5.99
C ALA A 44 5.50 -6.68 -6.76
N GLN A 45 6.58 -6.33 -6.06
CA GLN A 45 7.81 -5.82 -6.67
C GLN A 45 8.56 -6.89 -7.47
N SER A 46 8.59 -8.15 -7.00
CA SER A 46 9.16 -9.29 -7.72
C SER A 46 8.28 -9.77 -8.89
N GLY A 47 7.01 -9.34 -8.93
CA GLY A 47 6.05 -9.70 -9.96
C GLY A 47 5.38 -11.05 -9.72
N GLU A 48 5.49 -11.61 -8.52
CA GLU A 48 4.76 -12.82 -8.08
C GLU A 48 3.26 -12.58 -7.98
N ILE A 49 2.86 -11.37 -7.61
CA ILE A 49 1.46 -10.94 -7.54
C ILE A 49 1.27 -9.58 -8.22
N ILE A 50 0.02 -9.21 -8.44
CA ILE A 50 -0.37 -7.88 -8.93
C ILE A 50 -1.05 -7.13 -7.80
N LEU A 51 -0.50 -5.97 -7.43
CA LEU A 51 -1.18 -4.96 -6.65
C LEU A 51 -1.42 -3.74 -7.52
N PHE A 52 -2.67 -3.29 -7.57
CA PHE A 52 -3.01 -2.04 -8.23
C PHE A 52 -2.48 -0.85 -7.40
N PRO A 53 -2.24 0.32 -8.03
CA PRO A 53 -1.59 1.44 -7.37
C PRO A 53 -2.22 1.86 -6.02
N PRO A 54 -3.56 1.91 -5.86
CA PRO A 54 -4.16 2.22 -4.56
C PRO A 54 -3.84 1.17 -3.49
N GLN A 55 -3.86 -0.13 -3.84
CA GLN A 55 -3.55 -1.22 -2.91
C GLN A 55 -2.10 -1.15 -2.45
N PHE A 56 -1.17 -0.98 -3.40
CA PHE A 56 0.26 -0.87 -3.11
C PHE A 56 0.58 0.33 -2.22
N LEU A 57 -0.02 1.50 -2.49
CA LEU A 57 0.16 2.70 -1.68
C LEU A 57 -0.26 2.50 -0.22
N LEU A 58 -1.43 1.89 0.01
CA LEU A 58 -1.93 1.67 1.37
C LEU A 58 -1.02 0.72 2.15
N LEU A 59 -0.57 -0.37 1.52
CA LEU A 59 0.37 -1.30 2.14
C LEU A 59 1.74 -0.65 2.40
N ASP A 60 2.24 0.18 1.49
CA ASP A 60 3.48 0.94 1.68
C ASP A 60 3.40 1.85 2.91
N VAL A 61 2.32 2.63 3.03
CA VAL A 61 2.07 3.48 4.20
C VAL A 61 2.04 2.65 5.47
N VAL A 62 1.24 1.59 5.52
CA VAL A 62 1.07 0.76 6.72
C VAL A 62 2.36 0.06 7.12
N SER A 63 3.12 -0.46 6.14
CA SER A 63 4.39 -1.16 6.37
C SER A 63 5.42 -0.26 7.05
N GLY A 64 5.43 1.04 6.73
CA GLY A 64 6.33 2.01 7.35
C GLY A 64 6.11 2.22 8.85
N PHE A 65 4.98 1.77 9.41
CA PHE A 65 4.70 1.82 10.84
C PHE A 65 4.75 0.42 11.48
N LEU A 66 4.07 -0.56 10.87
CA LEU A 66 3.84 -1.86 11.50
C LEU A 66 5.00 -2.83 11.29
N ASP A 67 5.72 -2.69 10.17
CA ASP A 67 6.73 -3.65 9.74
C ASP A 67 8.17 -3.13 9.96
N GLU A 68 8.34 -2.14 10.85
CA GLU A 68 9.66 -1.63 11.22
C GLU A 68 10.55 -2.73 11.83
N GLU A 69 11.84 -2.75 11.48
CA GLU A 69 12.81 -3.68 12.05
C GLU A 69 13.36 -3.17 13.41
N PRO A 70 13.67 -4.06 14.37
CA PRO A 70 13.47 -5.51 14.31
C PRO A 70 11.97 -5.86 14.43
N ARG A 71 11.50 -6.77 13.57
CA ARG A 71 10.13 -7.31 13.63
C ARG A 71 10.01 -8.48 14.58
N SER A 72 10.92 -9.44 14.44
CA SER A 72 11.06 -10.55 15.38
C SER A 72 11.49 -9.99 16.74
N ASP A 73 10.86 -10.45 17.82
CA ASP A 73 11.17 -10.06 19.21
C ASP A 73 10.70 -8.64 19.62
N ALA A 74 9.85 -7.98 18.84
CA ALA A 74 9.18 -6.76 19.28
C ALA A 74 8.27 -7.07 20.49
N SER A 75 8.44 -6.34 21.59
CA SER A 75 7.56 -6.48 22.75
C SER A 75 6.15 -5.99 22.43
N LEU A 76 5.15 -6.48 23.17
CA LEU A 76 3.76 -6.01 23.02
C LEU A 76 3.66 -4.48 23.11
N GLU A 77 4.42 -3.86 24.02
CA GLU A 77 4.46 -2.42 24.18
C GLU A 77 4.98 -1.70 22.90
N VAL A 78 5.95 -2.29 22.20
CA VAL A 78 6.45 -1.74 20.93
C VAL A 78 5.38 -1.86 19.84
N LEU A 79 4.70 -3.01 19.75
CA LEU A 79 3.62 -3.21 18.78
C LEU A 79 2.45 -2.24 19.01
N GLU A 80 2.06 -2.02 20.27
CA GLU A 80 1.04 -1.04 20.63
C GLU A 80 1.45 0.40 20.25
N LYS A 81 2.72 0.77 20.49
CA LYS A 81 3.25 2.09 20.08
C LYS A 81 3.23 2.27 18.57
N ARG A 82 3.64 1.25 17.80
CA ARG A 82 3.58 1.28 16.32
C ARG A 82 2.15 1.47 15.82
N ARG A 83 1.19 0.75 16.41
CA ARG A 83 -0.23 0.89 16.09
C ARG A 83 -0.77 2.28 16.44
N ALA A 84 -0.41 2.80 17.61
CA ALA A 84 -0.79 4.16 18.02
C ALA A 84 -0.22 5.22 17.06
N ALA A 85 1.05 5.09 16.67
CA ALA A 85 1.68 5.99 15.71
C ALA A 85 0.99 5.97 14.33
N LEU A 86 0.59 4.79 13.84
CA LEU A 86 -0.20 4.69 12.60
C LEU A 86 -1.57 5.37 12.75
N LEU A 87 -2.26 5.16 13.88
CA LEU A 87 -3.56 5.79 14.13
C LEU A 87 -3.46 7.32 14.20
N ASP A 88 -2.45 7.84 14.89
CA ASP A 88 -2.17 9.27 14.96
C ASP A 88 -1.88 9.81 13.56
N PHE A 89 -1.07 9.10 12.78
CA PHE A 89 -0.74 9.49 11.41
C PHE A 89 -1.98 9.57 10.52
N ILE A 90 -2.86 8.57 10.52
CA ILE A 90 -4.00 8.55 9.60
C ILE A 90 -5.06 9.62 9.91
N HIS A 91 -5.15 10.05 11.18
CA HIS A 91 -6.02 11.15 11.61
C HIS A 91 -5.35 12.53 11.55
N SER A 92 -4.04 12.57 11.25
CA SER A 92 -3.27 13.81 11.08
C SER A 92 -3.28 14.29 9.62
N GLY A 93 -2.87 15.55 9.41
CA GLY A 93 -2.77 16.17 8.08
C GLY A 93 -4.06 16.85 7.63
N SER A 94 -4.07 17.34 6.38
CA SER A 94 -5.22 18.05 5.81
C SER A 94 -5.35 17.79 4.30
N PRO A 95 -6.35 17.00 3.86
CA PRO A 95 -7.25 16.20 4.69
C PRO A 95 -6.51 15.03 5.38
N PRO A 96 -7.04 14.49 6.48
CA PRO A 96 -6.52 13.26 7.07
C PRO A 96 -6.63 12.08 6.10
N TRP A 97 -5.82 11.04 6.29
CA TRP A 97 -5.86 9.85 5.43
C TRP A 97 -7.21 9.14 5.44
N THR A 98 -7.97 9.24 6.53
CA THR A 98 -9.34 8.73 6.63
C THR A 98 -10.30 9.35 5.61
N ASP A 99 -10.02 10.58 5.16
CA ASP A 99 -10.89 11.33 4.24
C ASP A 99 -10.33 11.43 2.82
N LYS A 100 -9.03 11.11 2.64
CA LYS A 100 -8.35 11.13 1.35
C LYS A 100 -9.01 10.18 0.35
N VAL A 101 -8.92 10.57 -0.91
CA VAL A 101 -9.33 9.74 -2.05
C VAL A 101 -8.14 9.47 -2.95
N ILE A 102 -8.07 8.27 -3.53
CA ILE A 102 -6.93 7.88 -4.37
C ILE A 102 -7.45 7.71 -5.80
N ALA A 103 -7.16 8.68 -6.65
CA ALA A 103 -7.41 8.61 -8.09
C ALA A 103 -6.10 8.80 -8.86
N PRO A 104 -5.34 7.72 -9.14
CA PRO A 104 -4.04 7.82 -9.78
C PRO A 104 -4.15 8.43 -11.18
N LYS A 105 -3.34 9.46 -11.47
CA LYS A 105 -3.24 10.09 -12.79
C LYS A 105 -1.81 10.10 -13.29
N LEU A 106 -1.62 9.84 -14.57
CA LEU A 106 -0.29 9.91 -15.19
C LEU A 106 0.25 11.34 -15.05
N LEU A 107 1.38 11.48 -14.36
CA LEU A 107 2.11 12.72 -14.16
C LEU A 107 3.18 12.90 -15.22
N LYS A 108 4.00 11.85 -15.42
CA LYS A 108 5.05 11.79 -16.43
C LYS A 108 5.46 10.35 -16.71
N MET A 109 6.32 10.17 -17.71
CA MET A 109 7.05 8.94 -17.97
C MET A 109 8.55 9.23 -17.77
N THR A 110 9.25 8.36 -17.06
CA THR A 110 10.71 8.43 -16.89
C THR A 110 11.42 7.95 -18.16
N GLU A 111 12.70 8.30 -18.32
CA GLU A 111 13.51 7.92 -19.49
C GLU A 111 13.64 6.39 -19.65
N ASP A 112 13.67 5.66 -18.54
CA ASP A 112 13.70 4.19 -18.52
C ASP A 112 12.34 3.52 -18.73
N GLY A 113 11.31 4.32 -19.07
CA GLY A 113 10.00 3.86 -19.49
C GLY A 113 9.06 3.48 -18.35
N ARG A 114 9.26 4.02 -17.13
CA ARG A 114 8.31 3.88 -16.02
C ARG A 114 7.30 5.03 -16.03
N SER A 115 6.06 4.73 -15.70
CA SER A 115 5.01 5.72 -15.47
C SER A 115 5.09 6.22 -14.03
N VAL A 116 5.03 7.54 -13.86
CA VAL A 116 4.87 8.20 -12.55
C VAL A 116 3.43 8.64 -12.44
N LEU A 117 2.72 8.14 -11.43
CA LEU A 117 1.32 8.45 -11.16
C LEU A 117 1.21 9.41 -9.98
N ALA A 118 0.65 10.58 -10.23
CA ALA A 118 0.21 11.54 -9.22
C ALA A 118 -1.02 11.02 -8.47
N LEU A 119 -1.14 11.40 -7.20
CA LEU A 119 -2.20 10.94 -6.30
C LEU A 119 -3.03 12.08 -5.71
N ASP A 120 -2.79 13.34 -6.09
CA ASP A 120 -3.45 14.52 -5.52
C ASP A 120 -4.89 14.75 -5.99
N ASP A 121 -5.25 14.18 -7.14
CA ASP A 121 -6.55 14.38 -7.77
C ASP A 121 -7.64 13.49 -7.14
N SER A 122 -8.87 13.98 -7.13
CA SER A 122 -10.04 13.25 -6.58
C SER A 122 -10.77 12.38 -7.60
N GLY A 123 -10.40 12.44 -8.86
CA GLY A 123 -11.10 11.77 -9.95
C GLY A 123 -12.30 12.56 -10.47
N PRO A 124 -12.75 12.26 -11.69
CA PRO A 124 -13.90 12.93 -12.31
C PRO A 124 -15.19 12.74 -11.51
N GLU A 125 -15.38 11.60 -10.86
CA GLU A 125 -16.57 11.24 -10.09
C GLU A 125 -16.77 12.14 -8.86
N LEU A 126 -15.69 12.71 -8.33
CA LEU A 126 -15.69 13.55 -7.13
C LEU A 126 -15.32 15.00 -7.42
N LYS A 127 -15.37 15.40 -8.70
CA LYS A 127 -15.10 16.79 -9.10
C LYS A 127 -16.10 17.74 -8.44
N GLY A 128 -15.59 18.78 -7.79
CA GLY A 128 -16.41 19.77 -7.08
C GLY A 128 -16.84 19.37 -5.67
N SER A 129 -16.55 18.15 -5.22
CA SER A 129 -16.86 17.71 -3.84
C SER A 129 -15.95 18.32 -2.76
N GLY A 130 -14.84 18.94 -3.15
CA GLY A 130 -13.80 19.41 -2.23
C GLY A 130 -12.88 18.31 -1.71
N ARG A 131 -13.15 17.02 -2.01
CA ARG A 131 -12.26 15.91 -1.66
C ARG A 131 -10.92 16.02 -2.40
N ARG A 132 -9.86 15.52 -1.76
CA ARG A 132 -8.47 15.61 -2.22
C ARG A 132 -7.76 14.28 -1.97
N GLY A 133 -6.74 14.01 -2.77
CA GLY A 133 -5.89 12.84 -2.55
C GLY A 133 -4.60 13.16 -1.81
N GLU A 134 -3.57 12.35 -2.08
CA GLU A 134 -2.25 12.44 -1.45
C GLU A 134 -1.32 13.34 -2.27
N PRO A 135 -0.93 14.54 -1.78
CA PRO A 135 -0.16 15.50 -2.57
C PRO A 135 1.34 15.22 -2.63
N ASP A 136 1.90 14.55 -1.62
CA ASP A 136 3.34 14.48 -1.43
C ASP A 136 3.96 13.20 -1.99
N ARG A 137 3.15 12.16 -2.21
CA ARG A 137 3.60 10.87 -2.73
C ARG A 137 3.15 10.64 -4.18
N VAL A 138 3.91 9.82 -4.89
CA VAL A 138 3.59 9.29 -6.21
C VAL A 138 3.79 7.78 -6.23
N VAL A 139 3.09 7.09 -7.14
CA VAL A 139 3.35 5.68 -7.45
C VAL A 139 4.12 5.62 -8.77
N VAL A 140 5.27 4.96 -8.76
CA VAL A 140 6.07 4.70 -9.97
C VAL A 140 5.91 3.23 -10.34
N LEU A 141 5.64 2.93 -11.61
CA LEU A 141 5.48 1.56 -12.07
C LEU A 141 5.76 1.40 -13.56
N LYS A 142 5.97 0.17 -14.02
CA LYS A 142 6.08 -0.19 -15.42
C LYS A 142 4.87 -1.00 -15.85
N PHE A 143 4.10 -0.50 -16.82
CA PHE A 143 3.00 -1.26 -17.41
C PHE A 143 3.55 -2.29 -18.37
N LYS A 144 3.21 -3.57 -18.15
CA LYS A 144 3.45 -4.67 -19.09
C LYS A 144 2.11 -5.29 -19.50
N LYS A 145 2.12 -6.19 -20.48
CA LYS A 145 0.91 -6.89 -20.97
C LYS A 145 0.13 -7.58 -19.83
N GLU A 146 0.84 -8.06 -18.82
CA GLU A 146 0.28 -8.74 -17.66
C GLU A 146 -0.06 -7.79 -16.48
N GLY A 147 -0.04 -6.48 -16.69
CA GLY A 147 -0.39 -5.47 -15.67
C GLY A 147 0.80 -4.68 -15.13
N ALA A 148 0.58 -4.02 -13.99
CA ALA A 148 1.59 -3.21 -13.31
C ALA A 148 2.73 -4.10 -12.77
N ARG A 149 3.98 -3.65 -12.98
CA ARG A 149 5.21 -4.29 -12.49
C ARG A 149 6.16 -3.23 -11.97
N GLU A 150 7.16 -3.63 -11.18
CA GLU A 150 8.19 -2.74 -10.63
C GLU A 150 7.57 -1.55 -9.88
N VAL A 151 6.50 -1.81 -9.12
CA VAL A 151 5.73 -0.78 -8.42
C VAL A 151 6.51 -0.30 -7.19
N ARG A 152 6.58 1.00 -6.99
CA ARG A 152 7.10 1.62 -5.77
C ARG A 152 6.39 2.93 -5.45
N VAL A 153 6.39 3.32 -4.18
CA VAL A 153 6.00 4.66 -3.75
C VAL A 153 7.24 5.53 -3.65
N ALA A 154 7.11 6.81 -3.99
CA ALA A 154 8.18 7.79 -3.85
C ALA A 154 7.63 9.15 -3.45
N TRP A 155 8.47 10.00 -2.88
CA TRP A 155 8.09 11.40 -2.69
C TRP A 155 8.08 12.12 -4.04
N LYS A 156 7.01 12.89 -4.28
CA LYS A 156 6.83 13.70 -5.48
C LYS A 156 7.98 14.69 -5.67
N LYS A 157 8.46 15.29 -4.58
CA LYS A 157 9.59 16.25 -4.60
C LYS A 157 10.89 15.61 -5.11
N ASP A 158 11.18 14.37 -4.72
CA ASP A 158 12.45 13.71 -5.06
C ASP A 158 12.44 13.35 -6.55
N ILE A 159 11.32 12.81 -7.04
CA ILE A 159 11.08 12.51 -8.46
C ILE A 159 11.15 13.76 -9.36
N MET A 160 10.77 14.93 -8.84
CA MET A 160 10.84 16.21 -9.58
C MET A 160 12.24 16.84 -9.54
N GLN A 161 13.06 16.52 -8.53
CA GLN A 161 14.44 17.00 -8.44
C GLN A 161 15.39 16.18 -9.32
N GLU A 162 15.18 14.86 -9.41
CA GLU A 162 15.93 13.98 -10.31
C GLU A 162 15.89 14.49 -11.76
N ASP A 163 14.72 14.91 -12.26
CA ASP A 163 14.58 15.48 -13.61
C ASP A 163 15.42 16.73 -13.83
N ARG A 164 15.49 17.62 -12.83
CA ARG A 164 16.24 18.88 -12.93
C ARG A 164 17.75 18.67 -12.95
N SER A 165 18.20 17.53 -12.43
CA SER A 165 19.61 17.17 -12.33
C SER A 165 20.10 16.42 -13.58
N ASN A 166 19.17 15.87 -14.37
CA ASN A 166 19.45 15.13 -15.60
C ASN A 166 19.32 15.99 -16.89
N LEU A 167 18.97 17.27 -16.74
CA LEU A 167 18.94 18.30 -17.80
C LEU A 167 20.28 19.05 -17.86
#